data_AF-A0A4Q1UWH7-F1
#
_entry.id   AF-A0A4Q1UWH7-F1
#
_cell.length_a   1.000
_cell.length_b   1.000
_cell.length_c   1.000
_cell.angle_alpha   90.00
_cell.angle_beta   90.00
_cell.angle_gamma   90.00
#
_symmetry.space_group_name_H-M   'P 1'
#
loop_
_entity.id
_entity.type
_entity.pdbx_description
1 polymer ?
#
loop_
_entity_poly.entity_id
_entity_poly.type
_entity_poly.pdbx_seq_one_letter_code
_entity_poly.pdbx_strand_id
1 'polypeptide(L)'
;MAAELSFAAYHRPIAIQRKTRRWIIVSRCGPGSEFVTIASAAGKVELDADAPIGLAPINTAVGVLLSETAEELTFLMVRQQPTHFPIAGAFLPTDGYCRIFESQGTLQLRSEGRHAHSAKGPDSHARCDMPDPSPNARRALGWHVEAVRHHWVGEFIS
;
A
#
# COMPACT_ATOMS: atom_id res chain seq x y z
N MET A 1 -6.60 -8.49 -1.63
CA MET A 1 -7.73 -7.52 -1.63
C MET A 1 -7.84 -6.88 -3.01
N ALA A 2 -9.06 -6.66 -3.49
CA ALA A 2 -9.29 -5.88 -4.71
C ALA A 2 -9.25 -4.39 -4.33
N ALA A 3 -8.45 -3.58 -5.03
CA ALA A 3 -8.26 -2.18 -4.69
C ALA A 3 -8.55 -1.24 -5.86
N GLU A 4 -9.20 -0.12 -5.56
CA GLU A 4 -9.18 1.08 -6.39
C GLU A 4 -8.05 2.00 -5.91
N LEU A 5 -7.07 2.25 -6.78
CA LEU A 5 -5.97 3.18 -6.54
C LEU A 5 -6.25 4.46 -7.33
N SER A 6 -6.47 5.55 -6.60
CA SER A 6 -6.59 6.89 -7.14
C SER A 6 -5.26 7.63 -6.98
N PHE A 7 -4.82 8.31 -8.03
CA PHE A 7 -3.56 9.06 -8.05
C PHE A 7 -3.82 10.54 -8.31
N ALA A 8 -3.09 11.38 -7.60
CA ALA A 8 -3.11 12.83 -7.72
C ALA A 8 -1.68 13.38 -7.77
N ALA A 9 -1.54 14.66 -8.12
CA ALA A 9 -0.27 15.35 -8.00
C ALA A 9 0.16 15.41 -6.52
N TYR A 10 1.46 15.24 -6.25
CA TYR A 10 2.02 15.22 -4.88
C TYR A 10 1.60 16.43 -4.03
N HIS A 11 1.66 17.63 -4.61
CA HIS A 11 1.34 18.90 -3.94
C HIS A 11 -0.17 19.23 -3.95
N ARG A 12 -0.99 18.44 -4.63
CA ARG A 12 -2.45 18.60 -4.68
C ARG A 12 -3.12 17.22 -4.52
N PRO A 13 -2.97 16.57 -3.34
CA PRO A 13 -3.34 15.17 -3.17
C PRO A 13 -4.84 14.92 -3.32
N ILE A 14 -5.69 15.94 -3.18
CA ILE A 14 -7.15 15.84 -3.37
C ILE A 14 -7.60 15.92 -4.84
N ALA A 15 -6.74 16.40 -5.75
CA ALA A 15 -7.07 16.56 -7.16
C ALA A 15 -6.79 15.25 -7.91
N ILE A 16 -7.70 14.28 -7.80
CA ILE A 16 -7.56 12.96 -8.45
C ILE A 16 -7.48 13.12 -9.97
N GLN A 17 -6.42 12.59 -10.57
CA GLN A 17 -6.15 12.66 -12.00
C GLN A 17 -6.35 11.31 -12.70
N ARG A 18 -6.12 10.21 -11.98
CA ARG A 18 -6.18 8.85 -12.54
C ARG A 18 -6.70 7.88 -11.51
N LYS A 19 -7.57 6.95 -11.94
CA LYS A 19 -7.97 5.78 -11.16
C LYS A 19 -7.57 4.50 -11.86
N THR A 20 -7.18 3.48 -11.12
CA THR A 20 -6.92 2.14 -11.63
C THR A 20 -7.37 1.12 -10.61
N ARG A 21 -7.86 -0.03 -11.08
CA ARG A 21 -8.16 -1.16 -10.21
C ARG A 21 -7.04 -2.18 -10.28
N ARG A 22 -6.57 -2.66 -9.14
CA ARG A 22 -5.48 -3.66 -9.03
C ARG A 22 -5.64 -4.52 -7.80
N TRP A 23 -5.06 -5.71 -7.87
CA TRP A 23 -4.89 -6.55 -6.69
C TRP A 23 -3.81 -5.97 -5.79
N ILE A 24 -4.09 -5.94 -4.49
CA ILE A 24 -3.10 -5.67 -3.46
C ILE A 24 -3.02 -6.84 -2.48
N ILE A 25 -1.83 -7.07 -1.96
CA ILE A 25 -1.56 -8.02 -0.87
C ILE A 25 -1.35 -7.17 0.39
N VAL A 26 -2.10 -7.48 1.44
CA VAL A 26 -2.03 -6.80 2.73
C VAL A 26 -1.67 -7.83 3.77
N SER A 27 -0.64 -7.55 4.57
CA SER A 27 -0.20 -8.44 5.63
C SER A 27 0.15 -7.62 6.87
N ARG A 28 -0.32 -8.07 8.04
CA ARG A 28 0.22 -7.65 9.33
C ARG A 28 1.44 -8.51 9.66
N CYS A 29 2.50 -7.90 10.15
CA CYS A 29 3.73 -8.59 10.49
C CYS A 29 4.44 -7.94 11.69
N GLY A 30 5.47 -8.61 12.20
CA GLY A 30 6.15 -8.26 13.45
C GLY A 30 5.62 -9.07 14.65
N PRO A 31 6.41 -9.21 15.74
CA PRO A 31 6.01 -10.01 16.89
C PRO A 31 4.69 -9.59 17.55
N GLY A 32 4.36 -8.30 17.48
CA GLY A 32 3.11 -7.72 17.99
C GLY A 32 2.13 -7.33 16.88
N SER A 33 2.35 -7.79 15.65
CA SER A 33 1.61 -7.32 14.46
C SER A 33 1.64 -5.79 14.30
N GLU A 34 2.75 -5.17 14.73
CA GLU A 34 2.94 -3.73 14.80
C GLU A 34 3.20 -3.09 13.43
N PHE A 35 3.42 -3.90 12.39
CA PHE A 35 3.59 -3.43 11.02
C PHE A 35 2.45 -3.88 10.13
N VAL A 36 2.10 -3.04 9.17
CA VAL A 36 1.29 -3.41 8.00
C VAL A 36 2.13 -3.25 6.75
N THR A 37 2.01 -4.20 5.83
CA THR A 37 2.55 -4.10 4.48
C THR A 37 1.41 -4.02 3.48
N ILE A 38 1.51 -3.11 2.51
CA ILE A 38 0.55 -2.93 1.43
C ILE A 38 1.33 -3.05 0.12
N ALA A 39 1.24 -4.22 -0.49
CA ALA A 39 1.94 -4.53 -1.72
C ALA A 39 1.00 -4.47 -2.92
N SER A 40 1.34 -3.65 -3.92
CA SER A 40 0.75 -3.79 -5.25
C SER A 40 1.16 -5.13 -5.87
N ALA A 41 0.23 -5.82 -6.51
CA ALA A 41 0.49 -7.08 -7.21
C ALA A 41 0.20 -6.98 -8.72
N ALA A 42 0.77 -7.90 -9.50
CA ALA A 42 0.45 -8.03 -10.91
C ALA A 42 -0.99 -8.52 -11.10
N GLY A 43 -1.64 -8.13 -12.20
CA GLY A 43 -3.00 -8.54 -12.53
C GLY A 43 -4.01 -7.39 -12.40
N LYS A 44 -4.94 -7.33 -13.35
CA LYS A 44 -6.08 -6.42 -13.30
C LYS A 44 -7.16 -7.03 -12.41
N VAL A 45 -7.86 -6.17 -11.68
CA VAL A 45 -9.10 -6.56 -11.01
C VAL A 45 -10.21 -6.41 -12.03
N GLU A 46 -10.85 -7.52 -12.37
CA GLU A 46 -12.16 -7.51 -13.04
C GLU A 46 -13.26 -7.47 -11.97
N LEU A 47 -14.45 -6.96 -12.33
CA LEU A 47 -15.60 -6.96 -11.42
C LEU A 47 -15.93 -8.40 -11.03
N ASP A 48 -16.18 -8.63 -9.74
CA ASP A 48 -16.59 -9.91 -9.16
C ASP A 48 -15.62 -11.08 -9.39
N ALA A 49 -14.38 -10.80 -9.78
CA ALA A 49 -13.36 -11.83 -9.96
C ALA A 49 -12.70 -12.21 -8.62
N ASP A 50 -12.41 -13.49 -8.47
CA ASP A 50 -11.55 -13.99 -7.39
C ASP A 50 -10.10 -13.53 -7.60
N ALA A 51 -9.36 -13.43 -6.48
CA ALA A 51 -7.95 -13.11 -6.55
C ALA A 51 -7.19 -14.25 -7.27
N PRO A 52 -6.40 -13.94 -8.33
CA PRO A 52 -5.73 -14.98 -9.10
C PRO A 52 -4.68 -15.71 -8.26
N ILE A 53 -4.41 -16.96 -8.63
CA ILE A 53 -3.35 -17.76 -8.00
C ILE A 53 -1.99 -17.16 -8.36
N GLY A 54 -1.07 -17.11 -7.40
CA GLY A 54 0.31 -16.68 -7.64
C GLY A 54 0.52 -15.16 -7.70
N LEU A 55 -0.36 -14.36 -7.10
CA LEU A 55 -0.11 -12.93 -6.92
C LEU A 55 1.24 -12.69 -6.22
N ALA A 56 2.13 -11.95 -6.87
CA ALA A 56 3.45 -11.61 -6.35
C ALA A 56 3.53 -10.10 -6.01
N PRO A 57 4.09 -9.74 -4.84
CA PRO A 57 4.38 -8.35 -4.48
C PRO A 57 5.34 -7.65 -5.46
N ILE A 58 4.98 -6.45 -5.92
CA ILE A 58 5.82 -5.61 -6.79
C ILE A 58 6.38 -4.41 -6.02
N ASN A 59 5.49 -3.56 -5.49
CA ASN A 59 5.85 -2.37 -4.71
C ASN A 59 5.11 -2.41 -3.40
N THR A 60 5.84 -2.24 -2.30
CA THR A 60 5.33 -2.47 -0.95
C THR A 60 5.55 -1.24 -0.11
N ALA A 61 4.43 -0.60 0.26
CA ALA A 61 4.42 0.41 1.29
C ALA A 61 4.33 -0.28 2.66
N VAL A 62 4.93 0.35 3.67
CA VAL A 62 4.91 -0.16 5.05
C VAL A 62 4.32 0.91 5.95
N GLY A 63 3.52 0.49 6.93
CA GLY A 63 3.08 1.34 8.02
C GLY A 63 3.35 0.70 9.38
N VAL A 64 3.44 1.54 10.42
CA VAL A 64 3.57 1.12 11.82
C VAL A 64 2.26 1.43 12.55
N LEU A 65 1.85 0.55 13.46
CA LEU A 65 0.61 0.67 14.22
C LEU A 65 0.63 1.97 15.02
N LEU A 66 -0.39 2.80 14.82
CA LEU A 66 -0.61 4.06 15.53
C LEU A 66 -1.67 3.88 16.62
N SER A 67 -2.77 3.20 16.28
CA SER A 67 -3.87 2.95 17.21
C SER A 67 -4.63 1.69 16.83
N GLU A 68 -5.14 1.00 17.84
CA GLU A 68 -5.95 -0.22 17.72
C GLU A 68 -7.19 -0.06 18.60
N THR A 69 -8.35 -0.23 17.98
CA THR A 69 -9.67 -0.27 18.63
C THR A 69 -10.35 -1.58 18.27
N ALA A 70 -11.54 -1.84 18.83
CA ALA A 70 -12.29 -3.04 18.49
C ALA A 70 -12.78 -3.02 17.03
N GLU A 71 -12.98 -1.84 16.46
CA GLU A 71 -13.57 -1.65 15.13
C GLU A 71 -12.54 -1.33 14.04
N GLU A 72 -11.42 -0.68 14.40
CA GLU A 72 -10.47 -0.11 13.45
C GLU A 72 -9.01 -0.18 13.95
N LEU A 73 -8.12 -0.50 13.01
CA LEU A 73 -6.67 -0.40 13.15
C LEU A 73 -6.17 0.76 12.29
N THR A 74 -5.41 1.68 12.86
CA THR A 74 -4.75 2.76 12.11
C THR A 74 -3.24 2.62 12.16
N PHE A 75 -2.61 2.79 11.01
CA PHE A 75 -1.16 2.70 10.82
C PHE A 75 -0.63 4.00 10.20
N LEU A 76 0.54 4.46 10.63
CA LEU A 76 1.28 5.54 9.99
C LEU A 76 2.23 4.96 8.94
N MET A 77 2.16 5.45 7.71
CA MET A 77 3.04 5.01 6.63
C MET A 77 4.46 5.54 6.82
N VAL A 78 5.47 4.72 6.49
CA VAL A 78 6.87 5.05 6.70
C VAL A 78 7.61 5.35 5.39
N ARG A 79 8.43 6.40 5.44
CA ARG A 79 9.29 6.81 4.32
C ARG A 79 10.64 6.11 4.31
N GLN A 80 11.08 5.58 5.45
CA GLN A 80 12.34 4.84 5.59
C GLN A 80 12.05 3.35 5.66
N GLN A 81 12.88 2.56 4.98
CA GLN A 81 12.74 1.12 4.95
C GLN A 81 13.02 0.54 6.35
N PRO A 82 12.08 -0.18 6.97
CA PRO A 82 12.37 -0.89 8.21
C PRO A 82 13.48 -1.94 8.01
N THR A 83 14.35 -2.08 9.01
CA THR A 83 15.48 -3.02 9.00
C THR A 83 15.18 -4.32 9.77
N HIS A 84 14.05 -4.38 10.47
CA HIS A 84 13.72 -5.46 11.40
C HIS A 84 13.10 -6.70 10.75
N PHE A 85 12.63 -6.59 9.50
CA PHE A 85 12.01 -7.70 8.78
C PHE A 85 12.18 -7.58 7.26
N PRO A 86 12.17 -8.72 6.52
CA PRO A 86 12.25 -8.69 5.06
C PRO A 86 10.96 -8.15 4.45
N ILE A 87 11.09 -7.30 3.44
CA ILE A 87 9.97 -6.74 2.68
C ILE A 87 9.85 -7.49 1.37
N ALA A 88 8.69 -8.08 1.10
CA ALA A 88 8.41 -8.68 -0.20
C ALA A 88 8.21 -7.59 -1.26
N GLY A 89 8.83 -7.74 -2.43
CA GLY A 89 8.82 -6.71 -3.48
C GLY A 89 9.73 -5.51 -3.16
N ALA A 90 9.61 -4.44 -3.94
CA ALA A 90 10.40 -3.22 -3.75
C ALA A 90 9.75 -2.27 -2.74
N PHE A 91 10.49 -1.89 -1.69
CA PHE A 91 10.03 -0.89 -0.72
C PHE A 91 9.63 0.42 -1.41
N LEU A 92 8.45 0.95 -1.07
CA LEU A 92 7.92 2.21 -1.59
C LEU A 92 7.82 3.25 -0.46
N PRO A 93 8.75 4.23 -0.40
CA PRO A 93 8.70 5.32 0.58
C PRO A 93 7.38 6.07 0.51
N THR A 94 6.59 6.02 1.59
CA THR A 94 5.23 6.56 1.63
C THR A 94 5.00 7.29 2.94
N ASP A 95 4.36 8.46 2.90
CA ASP A 95 3.82 9.13 4.08
C ASP A 95 2.28 9.06 4.08
N GLY A 96 1.67 9.41 5.21
CA GLY A 96 0.23 9.33 5.40
C GLY A 96 -0.17 8.19 6.32
N TYR A 97 -1.36 7.63 6.10
CA TYR A 97 -1.93 6.65 7.02
C TYR A 97 -2.70 5.56 6.27
N CYS A 98 -2.91 4.44 6.95
CA CYS A 98 -3.71 3.32 6.50
C CYS A 98 -4.65 2.90 7.63
N ARG A 99 -5.90 2.62 7.29
CA ARG A 99 -6.93 2.12 8.19
C ARG A 99 -7.43 0.79 7.69
N ILE A 100 -7.52 -0.17 8.59
CA ILE A 100 -8.14 -1.48 8.36
C ILE A 100 -9.32 -1.58 9.31
N PHE A 101 -10.50 -1.85 8.76
CA PHE A 101 -11.75 -1.90 9.52
C PHE A 101 -12.69 -2.91 8.87
N GLU A 102 -13.64 -3.42 9.65
CA GLU A 102 -14.72 -4.24 9.12
C GLU A 102 -15.95 -3.37 8.81
N SER A 103 -16.58 -3.63 7.66
CA SER A 103 -17.86 -3.01 7.32
C SER A 103 -18.73 -4.04 6.61
N GLN A 104 -19.95 -4.21 7.11
CA GLN A 104 -20.91 -5.21 6.60
C GLN A 104 -20.33 -6.64 6.55
N GLY A 105 -19.56 -7.03 7.58
CA GLY A 105 -18.92 -8.35 7.67
C GLY A 105 -17.78 -8.59 6.68
N THR A 106 -17.27 -7.52 6.05
CA THR A 106 -16.15 -7.60 5.10
C THR A 106 -15.02 -6.68 5.55
N LEU A 107 -13.81 -7.23 5.60
CA LEU A 107 -12.60 -6.46 5.90
C LEU A 107 -12.29 -5.49 4.77
N GLN A 108 -12.14 -4.22 5.10
CA GLN A 108 -11.78 -3.14 4.20
C GLN A 108 -10.46 -2.50 4.61
N LEU A 109 -9.80 -1.89 3.63
CA LEU A 109 -8.62 -1.06 3.83
C LEU A 109 -8.82 0.28 3.13
N ARG A 110 -8.51 1.37 3.84
CA ARG A 110 -8.37 2.70 3.26
C ARG A 110 -7.00 3.26 3.57
N SER A 111 -6.26 3.71 2.57
CA SER A 111 -4.99 4.39 2.77
C SER A 111 -4.91 5.66 1.96
N GLU A 112 -4.44 6.72 2.61
CA GLU A 112 -4.31 8.04 2.01
C GLU A 112 -2.92 8.57 2.35
N GLY A 113 -2.28 9.20 1.37
CA GLY A 113 -0.92 9.67 1.57
C GLY A 113 -0.24 10.14 0.32
N ARG A 114 1.09 10.18 0.37
CA ARG A 114 1.91 10.52 -0.78
C ARG A 114 3.14 9.63 -0.78
N HIS A 115 3.70 9.46 -1.97
CA HIS A 115 5.01 8.85 -2.12
C HIS A 115 5.87 9.73 -3.00
N ALA A 116 7.14 9.85 -2.65
CA ALA A 116 8.15 10.53 -3.45
C ALA A 116 9.44 9.72 -3.36
N HIS A 117 9.97 9.31 -4.51
CA HIS A 117 11.18 8.50 -4.50
C HIS A 117 12.05 8.68 -5.74
N SER A 118 13.35 8.45 -5.54
CA SER A 118 14.33 8.29 -6.62
C SER A 118 14.82 6.84 -6.67
N ALA A 119 15.37 6.43 -7.82
CA ALA A 119 16.15 5.20 -7.87
C ALA A 119 17.52 5.47 -7.24
N LYS A 120 18.04 4.54 -6.43
CA LYS A 120 19.41 4.62 -5.88
C LYS A 120 20.52 4.44 -6.92
N GLY A 121 20.18 4.17 -8.18
CA GLY A 121 21.10 3.99 -9.30
C GLY A 121 20.37 3.41 -10.52
N PRO A 122 21.05 3.28 -11.68
CA PRO A 122 20.43 2.76 -12.91
C PRO A 122 19.87 1.34 -12.76
N ASP A 123 20.53 0.48 -11.96
CA ASP A 123 20.15 -0.93 -11.76
C ASP A 123 19.57 -1.23 -10.37
N SER A 124 19.30 -0.20 -9.56
CA SER A 124 18.83 -0.39 -8.19
C SER A 124 17.31 -0.46 -8.12
N HIS A 125 16.77 -1.60 -7.70
CA HIS A 125 15.38 -1.71 -7.26
C HIS A 125 15.10 -0.98 -5.94
N ALA A 126 16.16 -0.57 -5.23
CA ALA A 126 16.03 0.16 -3.98
C ALA A 126 15.63 1.61 -4.25
N ARG A 127 14.59 2.05 -3.54
CA ARG A 127 14.06 3.41 -3.61
C ARG A 127 14.54 4.21 -2.43
N CYS A 128 15.01 5.42 -2.69
CA CYS A 128 15.24 6.43 -1.66
C CYS A 128 14.01 7.30 -1.53
N ASP A 129 13.66 7.66 -0.30
CA ASP A 129 12.78 8.79 -0.03
C ASP A 129 13.32 10.06 -0.72
N MET A 130 12.40 10.90 -1.19
CA MET A 130 12.71 12.23 -1.70
C MET A 130 11.89 13.24 -0.88
N PRO A 131 12.45 13.78 0.22
CA PRO A 131 11.80 14.87 0.93
C PRO A 131 11.74 16.07 -0.02
N ASP A 132 10.55 16.63 -0.19
CA ASP A 132 10.30 17.82 -1.02
C ASP A 132 10.58 17.65 -2.52
N PRO A 133 9.84 16.74 -3.20
CA PRO A 133 9.97 16.56 -4.63
C PRO A 133 9.57 17.83 -5.40
N SER A 134 10.27 18.10 -6.51
CA SER A 134 9.91 19.19 -7.40
C SER A 134 8.47 19.01 -7.92
N PRO A 135 7.74 20.10 -8.27
CA PRO A 135 6.33 20.02 -8.64
C PRO A 135 5.98 19.07 -9.79
N ASN A 136 6.97 18.72 -10.62
CA ASN A 136 6.83 17.83 -11.79
C ASN A 136 7.66 16.54 -11.67
N ALA A 137 8.12 16.19 -10.46
CA ALA A 137 8.85 14.95 -10.24
C ALA A 137 7.97 13.76 -10.61
N ARG A 138 8.35 13.02 -11.67
CA ARG A 138 7.56 11.89 -12.22
C ARG A 138 7.24 10.78 -11.20
N ARG A 139 7.98 10.70 -10.10
CA ARG A 139 7.86 9.68 -9.05
C ARG A 139 7.34 10.24 -7.72
N ALA A 140 6.73 11.42 -7.76
CA ALA A 140 6.07 12.06 -6.65
C ALA A 140 4.56 12.16 -6.92
N LEU A 141 3.76 11.42 -6.17
CA LEU A 141 2.31 11.38 -6.34
C LEU A 141 1.61 11.36 -4.99
N GLY A 142 0.41 11.95 -4.95
CA GLY A 142 -0.58 11.62 -3.93
C GLY A 142 -1.30 10.33 -4.34
N TRP A 143 -1.64 9.51 -3.35
CA TRP A 143 -2.38 8.27 -3.58
C TRP A 143 -3.55 8.14 -2.60
N HIS A 144 -4.61 7.48 -3.06
CA HIS A 144 -5.72 7.04 -2.24
C HIS A 144 -6.03 5.61 -2.65
N VAL A 145 -6.09 4.72 -1.67
CA VAL A 145 -6.34 3.29 -1.86
C VAL A 145 -7.58 2.94 -1.09
N GLU A 146 -8.59 2.44 -1.79
CA GLU A 146 -9.75 1.80 -1.18
C GLU A 146 -9.73 0.34 -1.61
N ALA A 147 -9.76 -0.58 -0.65
CA ALA A 147 -9.69 -1.99 -0.94
C ALA A 147 -10.65 -2.81 -0.08
N VAL A 148 -11.15 -3.88 -0.69
CA VAL A 148 -12.07 -4.83 -0.06
C VAL A 148 -11.44 -6.21 -0.11
N ARG A 149 -11.56 -6.98 0.98
CA ARG A 149 -11.12 -8.37 1.00
C ARG A 149 -12.02 -9.19 0.08
N HIS A 150 -11.38 -9.86 -0.87
CA HIS A 150 -12.00 -10.91 -1.67
C HIS A 150 -11.39 -12.24 -1.23
N HIS A 151 -12.13 -13.32 -1.43
CA HIS A 151 -11.62 -14.67 -1.19
C HIS A 151 -10.33 -14.87 -2.00
N TRP A 152 -9.32 -15.41 -1.34
CA TRP A 152 -8.06 -15.74 -1.95
C TRP A 152 -7.76 -17.20 -1.70
N VAL A 153 -7.57 -17.95 -2.78
CA VAL A 153 -7.26 -19.39 -2.74
C VAL A 153 -5.92 -19.67 -2.05
N GLY A 154 -5.05 -18.66 -1.92
CA GLY A 154 -3.74 -18.75 -1.26
C GLY A 154 -3.69 -18.21 0.18
N GLU A 155 -4.83 -17.99 0.85
CA GLU A 155 -4.81 -17.61 2.26
C GLU A 155 -4.10 -18.68 3.09
N PHE A 156 -2.94 -18.32 3.65
CA PHE A 156 -2.33 -19.07 4.73
C PHE A 156 -3.21 -18.84 5.95
N ILE A 157 -4.09 -19.79 6.22
CA ILE A 157 -4.88 -19.84 7.44
C ILE A 157 -3.89 -19.86 8.60
N SER A 158 -3.93 -18.84 9.46
CA SER A 158 -3.33 -18.86 10.80
C SER A 158 -4.41 -19.11 11.83
#